data_AF-A0A959V4S0-F1
#
_entry.id   AF-A0A959V4S0-F1
#
_cell.length_a   1.000
_cell.length_b   1.000
_cell.length_c   1.000
_cell.angle_alpha   90.00
_cell.angle_beta   90.00
_cell.angle_gamma   90.00
#
_symmetry.space_group_name_H-M   'P 1'
#
loop_
_entity.id
_entity.type
_entity.pdbx_description
1 polymer ?
#
loop_
_entity_poly.entity_id
_entity_poly.type
_entity_poly.pdbx_seq_one_letter_code
_entity_poly.pdbx_strand_id
1 'polypeptide(L)'
;CAAVGFRSTLIEESADLTEEELLGMIDRMNQDPELDGFIVQLPLPKHIDEEKVTLAIDPRKDVDGFHPENIGRMVLGLPGYLPATPAGIVELLRHYGVETSGKHCVVVGRSHIVGTPMSILMSRNSEPGNCTVTITHSRTRDLSSIVRQADILIPAIGKPEFITADMVKERAVVVDVGIHRMPDASRKSGFRLVGDVKFDEVAPKCSWISPVPGGVGPMTITSLLLNTLKAAKG
;
A
#
# COMPACT_ATOMS: atom_id res chain seq x y z
N CYS A 1 5.57 16.95 0.92
CA CYS A 1 4.89 18.12 1.52
C CYS A 1 5.38 19.44 0.94
N ALA A 2 6.63 19.86 1.17
CA ALA A 2 7.13 21.17 0.70
C ALA A 2 6.92 21.44 -0.80
N ALA A 3 7.14 20.44 -1.66
CA ALA A 3 6.93 20.57 -3.11
C ALA A 3 5.49 20.88 -3.55
N VAL A 4 4.50 20.60 -2.69
CA VAL A 4 3.07 20.89 -2.93
C VAL A 4 2.53 21.98 -1.99
N GLY A 5 3.42 22.71 -1.30
CA GLY A 5 3.06 23.83 -0.43
C GLY A 5 2.53 23.44 0.96
N PHE A 6 2.64 22.17 1.35
CA PHE A 6 2.22 21.74 2.70
C PHE A 6 3.31 22.01 3.74
N ARG A 7 2.90 22.52 4.90
CA ARG A 7 3.71 22.48 6.12
C ARG A 7 3.82 21.01 6.55
N SER A 8 4.99 20.60 7.02
CA SER A 8 5.21 19.27 7.56
C SER A 8 6.22 19.31 8.68
N THR A 9 5.98 18.50 9.70
CA THR A 9 6.89 18.29 10.83
C THR A 9 7.30 16.82 10.84
N LEU A 10 8.57 16.55 11.12
CA LEU A 10 9.09 15.22 11.39
C LEU A 10 9.40 15.14 12.88
N ILE A 11 8.88 14.12 13.55
CA ILE A 11 9.21 13.82 14.94
C ILE A 11 9.91 12.46 14.95
N GLU A 12 11.16 12.47 15.40
CA GLU A 12 11.99 11.27 15.50
C GLU A 12 12.23 10.98 16.98
N GLU A 13 11.77 9.82 17.43
CA GLU A 13 11.93 9.36 18.81
C GLU A 13 12.85 8.14 18.89
N SER A 14 13.40 7.89 20.07
CA SER A 14 14.20 6.70 20.34
C SER A 14 13.37 5.42 20.21
N ALA A 15 14.03 4.31 19.87
CA ALA A 15 13.42 2.99 19.94
C ALA A 15 13.02 2.59 21.37
N ASP A 16 13.50 3.30 22.40
CA ASP A 16 13.14 3.07 23.81
C ASP A 16 11.87 3.81 24.25
N LEU A 17 11.26 4.63 23.38
CA LEU A 17 10.00 5.34 23.65
C LEU A 17 8.93 4.35 24.14
N THR A 18 8.26 4.68 25.22
CA THR A 18 7.19 3.82 25.75
C THR A 18 5.90 3.96 24.95
N GLU A 19 5.04 2.94 25.02
CA GLU A 19 3.70 3.01 24.42
C GLU A 19 2.88 4.19 24.99
N GLU A 20 2.97 4.45 26.30
CA GLU A 20 2.26 5.56 26.95
C GLU A 20 2.72 6.93 26.43
N GLU A 21 4.03 7.13 26.27
CA GLU A 21 4.58 8.37 25.72
C GLU A 21 4.10 8.60 24.28
N LEU A 22 4.14 7.56 23.44
CA LEU A 22 3.65 7.64 22.06
C LEU A 22 2.15 7.96 22.00
N LEU A 23 1.33 7.29 22.81
CA LEU A 23 -0.11 7.57 22.88
C LEU A 23 -0.38 9.00 23.35
N GLY A 24 0.39 9.50 24.31
CA GLY A 24 0.32 10.90 24.73
C GLY A 24 0.70 11.90 23.63
N MET A 25 1.65 11.55 22.76
CA MET A 25 1.98 12.38 21.58
C MET A 25 0.83 12.39 20.57
N ILE A 26 0.24 11.23 20.30
CA ILE A 26 -0.90 11.09 19.38
C ILE A 26 -2.10 11.91 19.87
N ASP A 27 -2.41 11.86 21.18
CA ASP A 27 -3.49 12.68 21.75
C ASP A 27 -3.26 14.18 21.53
N ARG A 28 -2.03 14.67 21.76
CA ARG A 28 -1.67 16.07 21.49
C ARG A 28 -1.85 16.44 20.01
N MET A 29 -1.43 15.56 19.09
CA MET A 29 -1.59 15.76 17.65
C MET A 29 -3.06 15.75 17.21
N ASN A 30 -3.87 14.88 17.79
CA ASN A 30 -5.31 14.84 17.52
C ASN A 30 -5.99 16.17 17.90
N GLN A 31 -5.54 16.78 18.99
CA GLN A 31 -6.11 18.04 19.50
C GLN A 31 -5.57 19.30 18.81
N ASP A 32 -4.47 19.21 18.06
CA ASP A 32 -3.85 20.36 17.39
C ASP A 32 -4.67 20.84 16.18
N PRO A 33 -5.32 22.02 16.22
CA PRO A 33 -6.13 22.51 15.10
C PRO A 33 -5.30 22.91 13.87
N GLU A 34 -3.99 23.09 14.00
CA GLU A 34 -3.09 23.43 12.88
C GLU A 34 -2.62 22.19 12.10
N LEU A 35 -2.93 20.99 12.60
CA LEU A 35 -2.55 19.70 12.01
C LEU A 35 -3.78 19.03 11.38
N ASP A 36 -3.81 19.02 10.04
CA ASP A 36 -4.89 18.39 9.27
C ASP A 36 -4.80 16.86 9.27
N GLY A 37 -3.59 16.31 9.32
CA GLY A 37 -3.37 14.88 9.28
C GLY A 37 -1.93 14.46 9.50
N PHE A 38 -1.74 13.25 10.00
CA PHE A 38 -0.42 12.69 10.31
C PHE A 38 -0.40 11.18 10.13
N ILE A 39 0.80 10.62 10.12
CA ILE A 39 1.05 9.19 10.06
C ILE A 39 1.99 8.78 11.20
N VAL A 40 1.83 7.56 11.68
CA VAL A 40 2.82 6.91 12.53
C VAL A 40 3.53 5.85 11.69
N GLN A 41 4.83 6.03 11.47
CA GLN A 41 5.60 5.17 10.57
C GLN A 41 5.74 3.76 11.16
N LEU A 42 5.28 2.75 10.41
CA LEU A 42 5.43 1.34 10.74
C LEU A 42 6.70 0.72 10.10
N PRO A 43 7.25 -0.38 10.65
CA PRO A 43 6.83 -1.06 11.88
C PRO A 43 7.29 -0.34 13.15
N LEU A 44 6.56 -0.54 14.25
CA LEU A 44 6.93 -0.01 15.57
C LEU A 44 7.91 -0.95 16.32
N PRO A 45 8.62 -0.44 17.34
CA PRO A 45 9.33 -1.29 18.29
C PRO A 45 8.43 -2.37 18.90
N LYS A 46 8.98 -3.56 19.13
CA LYS A 46 8.20 -4.77 19.50
C LYS A 46 7.41 -4.65 20.81
N HIS A 47 7.77 -3.72 21.69
CA HIS A 47 7.08 -3.50 22.96
C HIS A 47 5.89 -2.53 22.86
N ILE A 48 5.64 -1.96 21.67
CA ILE A 48 4.51 -1.07 21.41
C ILE A 48 3.47 -1.82 20.57
N ASP A 49 2.21 -1.74 20.98
CA ASP A 49 1.09 -2.30 20.25
C ASP A 49 0.65 -1.38 19.09
N GLU A 50 0.91 -1.82 17.85
CA GLU A 50 0.53 -1.10 16.63
C GLU A 50 -0.99 -0.89 16.51
N GLU A 51 -1.81 -1.81 17.05
CA GLU A 51 -3.28 -1.71 16.99
C GLU A 51 -3.75 -0.57 17.90
N LYS A 52 -3.24 -0.49 19.13
CA LYS A 52 -3.56 0.62 20.04
C LYS A 52 -3.16 1.97 19.46
N VAL A 53 -1.98 2.05 18.86
CA VAL A 53 -1.49 3.26 18.18
C VAL A 53 -2.43 3.66 17.05
N THR A 54 -2.82 2.70 16.20
CA THR A 54 -3.74 2.95 15.09
C THR A 54 -5.11 3.44 15.58
N LEU A 55 -5.65 2.83 16.64
CA LEU A 55 -6.93 3.19 17.25
C LEU A 55 -6.91 4.54 17.99
N ALA A 56 -5.74 5.02 18.38
CA ALA A 56 -5.59 6.29 19.07
C ALA A 56 -5.62 7.49 18.11
N ILE A 57 -5.39 7.29 16.81
CA ILE A 57 -5.40 8.37 15.82
C ILE A 57 -6.85 8.78 15.52
N ASP A 58 -7.16 10.09 15.56
CA ASP A 58 -8.48 10.58 15.14
C ASP A 58 -8.73 10.17 13.67
N PRO A 59 -9.84 9.48 13.35
CA PRO A 59 -10.16 9.06 11.99
C PRO A 59 -10.10 10.19 10.96
N ARG A 60 -10.37 11.44 11.39
CA ARG A 60 -10.35 12.64 10.53
C ARG A 60 -8.94 13.12 10.20
N LYS A 61 -7.92 12.68 10.94
CA LYS A 61 -6.51 12.99 10.76
C LYS A 61 -5.66 11.80 10.28
N ASP A 62 -6.26 10.62 10.22
CA ASP A 62 -5.65 9.38 9.71
C ASP A 62 -5.47 9.41 8.18
N VAL A 63 -4.45 10.15 7.72
CA VAL A 63 -4.16 10.26 6.28
C VAL A 63 -3.51 9.01 5.69
N ASP A 64 -3.10 8.05 6.52
CA ASP A 64 -2.68 6.72 6.08
C ASP A 64 -3.90 5.82 5.77
N GLY A 65 -5.04 6.08 6.40
CA GLY A 65 -6.32 5.40 6.14
C GLY A 65 -6.44 4.04 6.82
N PHE A 66 -5.68 3.78 7.89
CA PHE A 66 -5.67 2.50 8.60
C PHE A 66 -6.63 2.42 9.78
N HIS A 67 -7.15 3.56 10.26
CA HIS A 67 -8.12 3.58 11.33
C HIS A 67 -9.37 2.75 10.90
N PRO A 68 -9.90 1.87 11.77
CA PRO A 68 -11.03 0.99 11.41
C PRO A 68 -12.25 1.73 10.88
N GLU A 69 -12.50 2.97 11.32
CA GLU A 69 -13.56 3.82 10.74
C GLU A 69 -13.29 4.14 9.25
N ASN A 70 -12.07 4.51 8.87
CA ASN A 70 -11.71 4.77 7.47
C ASN A 70 -11.77 3.49 6.62
N ILE A 71 -11.30 2.36 7.17
CA ILE A 71 -11.45 1.05 6.53
C ILE A 71 -12.93 0.67 6.36
N GLY A 72 -13.77 0.88 7.38
CA GLY A 72 -15.21 0.61 7.33
C GLY A 72 -15.92 1.49 6.30
N ARG A 73 -15.62 2.79 6.28
CA ARG A 73 -16.09 3.71 5.23
C ARG A 73 -15.64 3.25 3.85
N MET A 74 -14.40 2.79 3.70
CA MET A 74 -13.92 2.19 2.46
C MET A 74 -14.72 0.91 2.11
N VAL A 75 -14.96 0.00 3.02
CA VAL A 75 -15.78 -1.20 2.71
C VAL A 75 -17.16 -0.80 2.17
N LEU A 76 -17.77 0.23 2.76
CA LEU A 76 -19.11 0.71 2.40
C LEU A 76 -19.14 1.66 1.18
N GLY A 77 -17.98 2.06 0.65
CA GLY A 77 -17.90 3.06 -0.43
C GLY A 77 -18.27 4.49 0.02
N LEU A 78 -18.19 4.77 1.32
CA LEU A 78 -18.47 6.09 1.90
C LEU A 78 -17.24 7.01 1.79
N PRO A 79 -17.42 8.33 1.88
CA PRO A 79 -16.32 9.28 2.01
C PRO A 79 -15.45 8.98 3.23
N GLY A 80 -14.14 8.97 3.02
CA GLY A 80 -13.11 8.70 4.02
C GLY A 80 -11.72 8.63 3.37
N TYR A 81 -10.70 8.39 4.18
CA TYR A 81 -9.35 8.20 3.66
C TYR A 81 -9.14 6.75 3.24
N LEU A 82 -8.47 6.56 2.12
CA LEU A 82 -8.12 5.23 1.62
C LEU A 82 -6.68 4.90 2.04
N PRO A 83 -6.39 3.64 2.39
CA PRO A 83 -5.03 3.13 2.54
C PRO A 83 -4.11 3.63 1.42
N ALA A 84 -3.05 4.35 1.78
CA ALA A 84 -2.27 5.13 0.81
C ALA A 84 -1.67 4.26 -0.30
N THR A 85 -1.16 3.07 0.03
CA THR A 85 -0.58 2.15 -0.96
C THR A 85 -1.66 1.60 -1.92
N PRO A 86 -2.77 0.99 -1.45
CA PRO A 86 -3.89 0.62 -2.32
C PRO A 86 -4.44 1.76 -3.17
N ALA A 87 -4.61 2.96 -2.60
CA ALA A 87 -5.07 4.13 -3.34
C ALA A 87 -4.08 4.51 -4.46
N GLY A 88 -2.78 4.43 -4.18
CA GLY A 88 -1.72 4.71 -5.14
C GLY A 88 -1.70 3.71 -6.30
N ILE A 89 -1.99 2.44 -6.03
CA ILE A 89 -2.14 1.41 -7.08
C ILE A 89 -3.34 1.72 -7.98
N VAL A 90 -4.49 2.08 -7.40
CA VAL A 90 -5.67 2.49 -8.17
C VAL A 90 -5.35 3.71 -9.05
N GLU A 91 -4.64 4.69 -8.52
CA GLU A 91 -4.22 5.87 -9.31
C GLU A 91 -3.22 5.51 -10.41
N LEU A 92 -2.29 4.60 -10.16
CA LEU A 92 -1.35 4.10 -11.16
C LEU A 92 -2.11 3.43 -12.33
N LEU A 93 -3.04 2.53 -12.02
CA LEU A 93 -3.86 1.86 -13.03
C LEU A 93 -4.69 2.85 -13.84
N ARG A 94 -5.29 3.85 -13.18
CA ARG A 94 -6.06 4.93 -13.82
C ARG A 94 -5.19 5.74 -14.76
N HIS A 95 -4.03 6.18 -14.31
CA HIS A 95 -3.11 7.03 -15.06
C HIS A 95 -2.68 6.37 -16.39
N TYR A 96 -2.42 5.06 -16.36
CA TYR A 96 -2.01 4.30 -17.54
C TYR A 96 -3.19 3.74 -18.36
N GLY A 97 -4.44 4.02 -17.97
CA GLY A 97 -5.63 3.54 -18.69
C GLY A 97 -5.73 2.01 -18.74
N VAL A 98 -5.32 1.33 -17.67
CA VAL A 98 -5.43 -0.13 -17.58
C VAL A 98 -6.90 -0.50 -17.42
N GLU A 99 -7.45 -1.24 -18.39
CA GLU A 99 -8.81 -1.77 -18.32
C GLU A 99 -8.96 -2.73 -17.14
N THR A 100 -9.84 -2.39 -16.19
CA THR A 100 -10.08 -3.19 -14.98
C THR A 100 -11.44 -3.90 -14.98
N SER A 101 -12.42 -3.40 -15.73
CA SER A 101 -13.77 -3.93 -15.71
C SER A 101 -13.82 -5.36 -16.27
N GLY A 102 -14.40 -6.28 -15.49
CA GLY A 102 -14.54 -7.69 -15.85
C GLY A 102 -13.22 -8.49 -15.85
N LYS A 103 -12.08 -7.88 -15.48
CA LYS A 103 -10.80 -8.59 -15.38
C LYS A 103 -10.72 -9.45 -14.12
N HIS A 104 -9.97 -10.53 -14.19
CA HIS A 104 -9.61 -11.31 -13.02
C HIS A 104 -8.38 -10.70 -12.34
N CYS A 105 -8.60 -10.06 -11.19
CA CYS A 105 -7.54 -9.50 -10.36
C CYS A 105 -7.16 -10.49 -9.24
N VAL A 106 -5.90 -10.89 -9.19
CA VAL A 106 -5.36 -11.72 -8.10
C VAL A 106 -4.49 -10.86 -7.20
N VAL A 107 -4.86 -10.78 -5.92
CA VAL A 107 -4.05 -10.14 -4.88
C VAL A 107 -3.31 -11.22 -4.10
N VAL A 108 -1.99 -11.12 -4.00
CA VAL A 108 -1.16 -12.07 -3.24
C VAL A 108 -0.69 -11.41 -1.96
N GLY A 109 -1.32 -11.77 -0.84
CA GLY A 109 -1.16 -11.09 0.44
C GLY A 109 -2.50 -10.56 0.96
N ARG A 110 -2.66 -10.56 2.28
CA ARG A 110 -3.91 -10.15 2.96
C ARG A 110 -3.67 -9.27 4.18
N SER A 111 -2.57 -8.53 4.19
CA SER A 111 -2.32 -7.55 5.24
C SER A 111 -3.46 -6.54 5.33
N HIS A 112 -3.68 -5.97 6.52
CA HIS A 112 -4.70 -4.94 6.73
C HIS A 112 -4.34 -3.62 6.04
N ILE A 113 -3.06 -3.38 5.77
CA ILE A 113 -2.56 -2.14 5.17
C ILE A 113 -2.52 -2.15 3.63
N VAL A 114 -2.45 -3.34 2.99
CA VAL A 114 -2.37 -3.45 1.52
C VAL A 114 -3.34 -4.49 0.99
N GLY A 115 -3.11 -5.77 1.25
CA GLY A 115 -3.77 -6.85 0.50
C GLY A 115 -5.29 -6.87 0.65
N THR A 116 -5.78 -6.76 1.88
CA THR A 116 -7.23 -6.77 2.15
C THR A 116 -7.91 -5.52 1.55
N PRO A 117 -7.46 -4.29 1.82
CA PRO A 117 -8.03 -3.10 1.17
C PRO A 117 -7.97 -3.14 -0.36
N MET A 118 -6.86 -3.61 -0.94
CA MET A 118 -6.69 -3.70 -2.38
C MET A 118 -7.74 -4.61 -3.02
N SER A 119 -8.04 -5.74 -2.38
CA SER A 119 -9.06 -6.66 -2.89
C SER A 119 -10.46 -6.03 -2.93
N ILE A 120 -10.78 -5.19 -1.94
CA ILE A 120 -12.03 -4.44 -1.88
C ILE A 120 -12.04 -3.36 -2.97
N LEU A 121 -10.98 -2.56 -3.08
CA LEU A 121 -10.91 -1.49 -4.08
C LEU A 121 -11.03 -2.00 -5.52
N MET A 122 -10.39 -3.13 -5.86
CA MET A 122 -10.49 -3.71 -7.20
C MET A 122 -11.86 -4.33 -7.49
N SER A 123 -12.60 -4.79 -6.48
CA SER A 123 -13.93 -5.39 -6.65
C SER A 123 -15.08 -4.39 -6.68
N ARG A 124 -14.86 -3.18 -6.16
CA ARG A 124 -15.88 -2.13 -6.10
C ARG A 124 -16.43 -1.78 -7.48
N ASN A 125 -17.70 -1.39 -7.52
CA ASN A 125 -18.34 -0.81 -8.70
C ASN A 125 -17.87 0.65 -8.92
N SER A 126 -16.61 0.81 -9.32
CA SER A 126 -15.94 2.09 -9.59
C SER A 126 -14.86 1.91 -10.66
N GLU A 127 -14.32 3.01 -11.18
CA GLU A 127 -13.22 2.99 -12.16
C GLU A 127 -11.95 3.69 -11.61
N PRO A 128 -10.80 3.00 -11.56
CA PRO A 128 -10.62 1.55 -11.68
C PRO A 128 -11.36 0.74 -10.61
N GLY A 129 -11.67 -0.51 -10.94
CA GLY A 129 -12.48 -1.42 -10.12
C GLY A 129 -13.17 -2.47 -11.01
N ASN A 130 -14.36 -2.92 -10.61
CA ASN A 130 -15.19 -3.87 -11.36
C ASN A 130 -14.49 -5.18 -11.74
N CYS A 131 -13.43 -5.56 -11.02
CA CYS A 131 -12.76 -6.84 -11.21
C CYS A 131 -13.52 -7.98 -10.53
N THR A 132 -13.39 -9.18 -11.09
CA THR A 132 -13.51 -10.41 -10.29
C THR A 132 -12.22 -10.56 -9.49
N VAL A 133 -12.30 -10.59 -8.16
CA VAL A 133 -11.10 -10.56 -7.30
C VAL A 133 -10.90 -11.88 -6.56
N THR A 134 -9.68 -12.42 -6.64
CA THR A 134 -9.23 -13.54 -5.80
C THR A 134 -8.11 -13.06 -4.87
N ILE A 135 -8.32 -13.18 -3.56
CA ILE A 135 -7.26 -12.94 -2.57
C ILE A 135 -6.57 -14.26 -2.21
N THR A 136 -5.25 -14.26 -2.24
CA THR A 136 -4.40 -15.42 -1.91
C THR A 136 -3.45 -15.09 -0.77
N HIS A 137 -2.95 -16.10 -0.08
CA HIS A 137 -2.10 -15.94 1.10
C HIS A 137 -1.27 -17.21 1.37
N SER A 138 -0.48 -17.21 2.44
CA SER A 138 0.43 -18.30 2.85
C SER A 138 -0.23 -19.67 3.09
N ARG A 139 -1.56 -19.76 3.07
CA ARG A 139 -2.33 -21.02 3.22
C ARG A 139 -3.07 -21.42 1.95
N THR A 140 -2.97 -20.62 0.89
CA THR A 140 -3.54 -20.95 -0.43
C THR A 140 -2.82 -22.18 -0.98
N ARG A 141 -3.60 -23.22 -1.28
CA ARG A 141 -3.09 -24.42 -1.95
C ARG A 141 -2.93 -24.10 -3.43
N ASP A 142 -1.83 -24.57 -4.01
CA ASP A 142 -1.51 -24.37 -5.43
C ASP A 142 -1.62 -22.89 -5.87
N LEU A 143 -0.92 -22.02 -5.14
CA LEU A 143 -0.88 -20.58 -5.41
C LEU A 143 -0.57 -20.28 -6.88
N SER A 144 0.37 -21.02 -7.48
CA SER A 144 0.81 -20.80 -8.86
C SER A 144 -0.33 -20.99 -9.87
N SER A 145 -1.22 -21.96 -9.70
CA SER A 145 -2.34 -22.12 -10.65
C SER A 145 -3.36 -20.99 -10.58
N ILE A 146 -3.55 -20.37 -9.40
CA ILE A 146 -4.42 -19.20 -9.23
C ILE A 146 -3.76 -17.95 -9.83
N VAL A 147 -2.49 -17.71 -9.54
CA VAL A 147 -1.73 -16.56 -10.06
C VAL A 147 -1.66 -16.61 -11.60
N ARG A 148 -1.55 -17.80 -12.21
CA ARG A 148 -1.56 -17.98 -13.67
C ARG A 148 -2.87 -17.61 -14.36
N GLN A 149 -3.96 -17.39 -13.60
CA GLN A 149 -5.25 -16.97 -14.14
C GLN A 149 -5.43 -15.45 -14.12
N ALA A 150 -4.53 -14.71 -13.48
CA ALA A 150 -4.64 -13.28 -13.26
C ALA A 150 -4.49 -12.49 -14.58
N ASP A 151 -5.47 -11.66 -14.89
CA ASP A 151 -5.29 -10.57 -15.86
C ASP A 151 -4.52 -9.41 -15.22
N ILE A 152 -4.79 -9.16 -13.94
CA ILE A 152 -4.11 -8.18 -13.09
C ILE A 152 -3.59 -8.90 -11.85
N LEU A 153 -2.28 -8.82 -11.60
CA LEU A 153 -1.62 -9.44 -10.46
C LEU A 153 -1.03 -8.36 -9.55
N ILE A 154 -1.39 -8.40 -8.27
CA ILE A 154 -0.90 -7.45 -7.26
C ILE A 154 -0.26 -8.25 -6.11
N PRO A 155 1.05 -8.55 -6.18
CA PRO A 155 1.76 -9.18 -5.07
C PRO A 155 2.16 -8.14 -4.01
N ALA A 156 1.81 -8.45 -2.77
CA ALA A 156 2.13 -7.70 -1.55
C ALA A 156 2.41 -8.70 -0.41
N ILE A 157 3.41 -9.54 -0.64
CA ILE A 157 3.75 -10.74 0.14
C ILE A 157 4.91 -10.47 1.10
N GLY A 158 5.75 -9.49 0.79
CA GLY A 158 6.95 -9.20 1.58
C GLY A 158 8.00 -10.31 1.47
N LYS A 159 8.17 -10.88 0.27
CA LYS A 159 9.20 -11.88 -0.02
C LYS A 159 9.89 -11.55 -1.35
N PRO A 160 11.21 -11.30 -1.35
CA PRO A 160 11.91 -10.85 -2.55
C PRO A 160 11.82 -11.89 -3.67
N GLU A 161 11.50 -11.41 -4.89
CA GLU A 161 11.55 -12.19 -6.13
C GLU A 161 10.77 -13.53 -6.07
N PHE A 162 9.70 -13.59 -5.26
CA PHE A 162 8.89 -14.80 -5.02
C PHE A 162 8.01 -15.16 -6.22
N ILE A 163 7.44 -14.18 -6.92
CA ILE A 163 6.65 -14.41 -8.12
C ILE A 163 7.59 -14.55 -9.33
N THR A 164 7.64 -15.75 -9.89
CA THR A 164 8.47 -16.12 -11.04
C THR A 164 7.68 -16.13 -12.35
N ALA A 165 8.40 -16.13 -13.48
CA ALA A 165 7.79 -16.08 -14.82
C ALA A 165 6.80 -17.21 -15.11
N ASP A 166 7.03 -18.41 -14.58
CA ASP A 166 6.13 -19.55 -14.79
C ASP A 166 4.79 -19.36 -14.07
N MET A 167 4.70 -18.51 -13.04
CA MET A 167 3.47 -18.24 -12.30
C MET A 167 2.59 -17.20 -13.00
N VAL A 168 3.12 -16.42 -13.93
CA VAL A 168 2.43 -15.25 -14.50
C VAL A 168 1.81 -15.56 -15.87
N LYS A 169 0.56 -15.14 -16.06
CA LYS A 169 -0.17 -15.24 -17.32
C LYS A 169 0.48 -14.36 -18.40
N GLU A 170 0.47 -14.83 -19.64
CA GLU A 170 0.92 -14.02 -20.78
C GLU A 170 0.06 -12.75 -20.91
N ARG A 171 0.71 -11.61 -21.15
CA ARG A 171 0.11 -10.27 -21.25
C ARG A 171 -0.56 -9.76 -19.97
N ALA A 172 -0.30 -10.35 -18.81
CA ALA A 172 -0.82 -9.84 -17.53
C ALA A 172 -0.33 -8.42 -17.23
N VAL A 173 -1.09 -7.70 -16.42
CA VAL A 173 -0.66 -6.48 -15.73
C VAL A 173 -0.15 -6.86 -14.36
N VAL A 174 1.07 -6.44 -14.00
CA VAL A 174 1.68 -6.76 -12.70
C VAL A 174 2.01 -5.48 -11.95
N VAL A 175 1.46 -5.32 -10.74
CA VAL A 175 1.74 -4.18 -9.85
C VAL A 175 2.44 -4.68 -8.59
N ASP A 176 3.76 -4.72 -8.63
CA ASP A 176 4.64 -5.17 -7.55
C ASP A 176 4.72 -4.14 -6.42
N VAL A 177 4.19 -4.51 -5.26
CA VAL A 177 4.15 -3.68 -4.05
C VAL A 177 5.39 -3.89 -3.17
N GLY A 178 6.10 -5.01 -3.37
CA GLY A 178 7.23 -5.39 -2.53
C GLY A 178 8.37 -4.38 -2.59
N ILE A 179 9.07 -4.21 -1.48
CA ILE A 179 10.32 -3.45 -1.43
C ILE A 179 11.29 -4.12 -0.46
N HIS A 180 12.39 -4.64 -1.02
CA HIS A 180 13.39 -5.41 -0.29
C HIS A 180 14.77 -4.86 -0.57
N ARG A 181 15.61 -4.79 0.47
CA ARG A 181 17.04 -4.45 0.33
C ARG A 181 17.84 -5.73 0.17
N MET A 182 18.44 -5.90 -1.01
CA MET A 182 19.32 -7.02 -1.31
C MET A 182 20.77 -6.54 -1.36
N PRO A 183 21.73 -7.17 -0.65
CA PRO A 183 23.13 -6.80 -0.71
C PRO A 183 23.65 -6.72 -2.16
N ASP A 184 24.34 -5.63 -2.49
CA ASP A 184 24.91 -5.39 -3.81
C ASP A 184 26.13 -4.49 -3.66
N ALA A 185 27.32 -5.11 -3.70
CA ALA A 185 28.60 -4.43 -3.56
C ALA A 185 28.93 -3.48 -4.73
N SER A 186 28.23 -3.59 -5.87
CA SER A 186 28.42 -2.68 -7.00
C SER A 186 27.74 -1.32 -6.79
N ARG A 187 26.81 -1.22 -5.83
CA ARG A 187 26.06 0.00 -5.52
C ARG A 187 26.73 0.77 -4.38
N LYS A 188 26.75 2.10 -4.50
CA LYS A 188 27.24 3.00 -3.43
C LYS A 188 26.52 2.78 -2.09
N SER A 189 25.24 2.41 -2.13
CA SER A 189 24.41 2.08 -0.97
C SER A 189 24.75 0.73 -0.33
N GLY A 190 25.53 -0.13 -0.98
CA GLY A 190 25.78 -1.51 -0.55
C GLY A 190 24.59 -2.46 -0.76
N PHE A 191 23.49 -1.98 -1.33
CA PHE A 191 22.30 -2.78 -1.63
C PHE A 191 21.56 -2.28 -2.88
N ARG A 192 20.85 -3.18 -3.54
CA ARG A 192 19.83 -2.91 -4.56
C ARG A 192 18.44 -3.11 -3.97
N LEU A 193 17.44 -2.42 -4.53
CA LEU A 193 16.04 -2.62 -4.19
C LEU A 193 15.41 -3.60 -5.18
N VAL A 194 14.65 -4.57 -4.66
CA VAL A 194 13.87 -5.53 -5.46
C VAL A 194 12.47 -5.65 -4.90
N GLY A 195 11.52 -6.07 -5.73
CA GLY A 195 10.15 -6.30 -5.31
C GLY A 195 9.85 -7.75 -4.98
N ASP A 196 8.57 -8.07 -4.84
CA ASP A 196 8.08 -9.43 -4.66
C ASP A 196 8.10 -10.25 -5.97
N VAL A 197 8.33 -9.58 -7.11
CA VAL A 197 8.37 -10.18 -8.44
C VAL A 197 9.81 -10.27 -8.94
N LYS A 198 10.15 -11.41 -9.55
CA LYS A 198 11.41 -11.57 -10.28
C LYS A 198 11.34 -10.82 -11.62
N PHE A 199 11.57 -9.51 -11.54
CA PHE A 199 11.23 -8.55 -12.60
C PHE A 199 11.86 -8.88 -13.96
N ASP A 200 13.11 -9.30 -13.99
CA ASP A 200 13.87 -9.62 -15.21
C ASP A 200 13.23 -10.78 -16.02
N GLU A 201 12.65 -11.76 -15.33
CA GLU A 201 12.00 -12.89 -15.98
C GLU A 201 10.52 -12.63 -16.29
N VAL A 202 9.85 -11.86 -15.44
CA VAL A 202 8.39 -11.63 -15.53
C VAL A 202 8.05 -10.48 -16.49
N ALA A 203 8.87 -9.43 -16.55
CA ALA A 203 8.61 -8.25 -17.39
C ALA A 203 8.38 -8.59 -18.88
N PRO A 204 9.17 -9.48 -19.52
CA PRO A 204 8.97 -9.85 -20.92
C PRO A 204 7.59 -10.46 -21.24
N LYS A 205 6.91 -11.03 -20.24
CA LYS A 205 5.57 -11.65 -20.40
C LYS A 205 4.43 -10.65 -20.20
N CYS A 206 4.69 -9.52 -19.56
CA CYS A 206 3.64 -8.62 -19.10
C CYS A 206 3.24 -7.62 -20.19
N SER A 207 1.97 -7.21 -20.21
CA SER A 207 1.56 -6.02 -20.96
C SER A 207 1.96 -4.73 -20.23
N TRP A 208 1.93 -4.78 -18.90
CA TRP A 208 2.39 -3.72 -18.01
C TRP A 208 3.02 -4.33 -16.76
N ILE A 209 4.11 -3.74 -16.28
CA ILE A 209 4.72 -4.14 -15.02
C ILE A 209 5.30 -2.92 -14.29
N SER A 210 5.06 -2.80 -13.00
CA SER A 210 5.66 -1.74 -12.18
C SER A 210 7.10 -2.10 -11.78
N PRO A 211 8.09 -1.22 -11.97
CA PRO A 211 9.44 -1.46 -11.51
C PRO A 211 9.56 -1.30 -9.99
N VAL A 212 10.54 -1.98 -9.39
CA VAL A 212 10.99 -1.73 -8.02
C VAL A 212 12.49 -1.43 -8.05
N PRO A 213 12.93 -0.23 -7.62
CA PRO A 213 12.13 0.91 -7.15
C PRO A 213 11.47 1.69 -8.30
N GLY A 214 10.57 2.62 -7.96
CA GLY A 214 10.00 3.59 -8.91
C GLY A 214 8.56 3.31 -9.38
N GLY A 215 7.96 2.20 -8.94
CA GLY A 215 6.56 1.86 -9.19
C GLY A 215 5.62 2.35 -8.08
N VAL A 216 5.21 1.44 -7.19
CA VAL A 216 4.18 1.71 -6.18
C VAL A 216 4.62 2.71 -5.11
N GLY A 217 5.87 2.67 -4.66
CA GLY A 217 6.36 3.55 -3.56
C GLY A 217 6.09 5.05 -3.76
N PRO A 218 6.46 5.65 -4.92
CA PRO A 218 6.09 7.03 -5.23
C PRO A 218 4.58 7.33 -5.22
N MET A 219 3.76 6.34 -5.59
CA MET A 219 2.30 6.47 -5.59
C MET A 219 1.70 6.43 -4.18
N THR A 220 2.33 5.70 -3.24
CA THR A 220 2.00 5.77 -1.82
C THR A 220 2.20 7.18 -1.29
N ILE A 221 3.34 7.82 -1.60
CA ILE A 221 3.62 9.22 -1.20
C ILE A 221 2.58 10.17 -1.79
N THR A 222 2.26 10.00 -3.07
CA THR A 222 1.24 10.81 -3.76
C THR A 222 -0.12 10.67 -3.08
N SER A 223 -0.51 9.45 -2.71
CA SER A 223 -1.79 9.18 -2.06
C SER A 223 -1.87 9.76 -0.64
N LEU A 224 -0.77 9.72 0.12
CA LEU A 224 -0.69 10.42 1.40
C LEU A 224 -0.94 11.92 1.23
N LEU A 225 -0.30 12.56 0.25
CA LEU A 225 -0.53 13.99 -0.02
C LEU A 225 -1.97 14.27 -0.45
N LEU A 226 -2.60 13.39 -1.23
CA LEU A 226 -4.01 13.52 -1.59
C LEU A 226 -4.95 13.37 -0.38
N ASN A 227 -4.66 12.44 0.53
CA ASN A 227 -5.42 12.30 1.77
C ASN A 227 -5.23 13.51 2.68
N THR A 228 -4.01 14.03 2.84
CA THR A 228 -3.75 15.27 3.58
C THR A 228 -4.50 16.46 2.97
N LEU A 229 -4.54 16.57 1.64
CA LEU A 229 -5.32 17.62 0.97
C LEU A 229 -6.82 17.50 1.25
N LYS A 230 -7.36 16.27 1.29
CA LYS A 230 -8.75 16.03 1.65
C LYS A 230 -9.02 16.43 3.09
N ALA A 231 -8.14 16.04 4.01
CA ALA A 231 -8.26 16.38 5.43
C ALA A 231 -8.30 17.90 5.64
N ALA A 232 -7.43 18.65 4.97
CA ALA A 232 -7.39 20.10 5.03
C ALA A 232 -8.63 20.80 4.44
N LYS A 233 -9.41 20.12 3.59
CA LYS A 233 -10.63 20.68 2.97
C LYS A 233 -11.91 20.42 3.79
N GLY A 234 -11.87 19.47 4.73
CA GLY A 234 -13.06 18.94 5.41
C GLY A 234 -13.96 18.11 4.49
#